data_AF-A0A848LH07-F1
#
_entry.id   AF-A0A848LH07-F1
#
_cell.length_a   1.000
_cell.length_b   1.000
_cell.length_c   1.000
_cell.angle_alpha   90.00
_cell.angle_beta   90.00
_cell.angle_gamma   90.00
#
_symmetry.space_group_name_H-M   'P 1'
#
loop_
_entity.id
_entity.type
_entity.pdbx_description
1 polymer ?
#
loop_
_entity_poly.entity_id
_entity_poly.type
_entity_poly.pdbx_seq_one_letter_code
_entity_poly.pdbx_strand_id
1 'polypeptide(L)'
;MAAPTAFRSPCASCERETRHSVLHETMDGPSSGDDYPEYIYYQIIRCLGCETIAFRQHSEDYVTPGYVDDEGNIHPSTTTNVYPRLLKNRLKPHLYWPHPIPEIVRDIYNETINATKENALTLAGIGFRAIIEAICNDQKIHGKDLQRKINALAQKGMISKLEEKRLHAIRFLGNDAAHDIKRPSLASIQVVLKIVEHLIENIYILDAETQSNLETVIDTYDDFKGVLVASIKTLPPGDEKPLTSILGKTIRRLVNSLPAMEKQLTADIKAGAFPDLGMGKTVSIKNGSHVVQYYIKT
;
A
#
# COMPACT_ATOMS: atom_id res chain seq x y z
N MET A 1 -44.52 12.90 12.03
CA MET A 1 -43.09 13.25 12.06
C MET A 1 -42.71 13.70 10.66
N ALA A 2 -42.22 14.93 10.49
CA ALA A 2 -41.72 15.38 9.19
C ALA A 2 -40.61 14.44 8.72
N ALA A 3 -40.59 14.10 7.43
CA ALA A 3 -39.52 13.28 6.89
C ALA A 3 -38.19 14.02 7.12
N PRO A 4 -37.14 13.34 7.63
CA PRO A 4 -35.85 13.98 7.86
C PRO A 4 -35.33 14.54 6.54
N THR A 5 -34.88 15.81 6.55
CA THR A 5 -34.29 16.47 5.39
C THR A 5 -33.14 15.61 4.88
N ALA A 6 -33.24 15.19 3.61
CA ALA A 6 -32.31 14.27 3.00
C ALA A 6 -31.55 14.96 1.87
N PHE A 7 -30.22 14.95 1.93
CA PHE A 7 -29.34 15.62 0.97
C PHE A 7 -28.19 14.69 0.56
N ARG A 8 -27.43 15.08 -0.47
CA ARG A 8 -26.23 14.34 -0.89
C ARG A 8 -24.98 14.95 -0.29
N SER A 9 -24.09 14.10 0.20
CA SER A 9 -22.83 14.48 0.82
C SER A 9 -21.84 13.32 0.74
N PRO A 10 -20.52 13.57 0.75
CA PRO A 10 -19.52 12.51 0.87
C PRO A 10 -19.63 11.81 2.23
N CYS A 11 -19.52 10.47 2.21
CA CYS A 11 -19.42 9.67 3.43
C CYS A 11 -17.97 9.18 3.63
N ALA A 12 -17.40 9.38 4.81
CA ALA A 12 -16.04 8.94 5.14
C ALA A 12 -15.87 7.41 5.13
N SER A 13 -16.92 6.65 5.46
CA SER A 13 -16.90 5.19 5.44
C SER A 13 -17.16 4.60 4.05
N CYS A 14 -18.11 5.14 3.28
CA CYS A 14 -18.37 4.65 1.93
C CYS A 14 -17.40 5.20 0.87
N GLU A 15 -16.68 6.28 1.19
CA GLU A 15 -15.78 7.02 0.29
C GLU A 15 -16.42 7.50 -1.03
N ARG A 16 -17.75 7.68 -1.02
CA ARG A 16 -18.55 8.15 -2.15
C ARG A 16 -19.57 9.20 -1.70
N GLU A 17 -20.08 9.95 -2.66
CA GLU A 17 -21.28 10.76 -2.47
C GLU A 17 -22.48 9.86 -2.25
N THR A 18 -23.24 10.11 -1.19
CA THR A 18 -24.43 9.33 -0.86
C THR A 18 -25.46 10.18 -0.12
N ARG A 19 -26.67 9.65 0.04
CA ARG A 19 -27.74 10.33 0.75
C ARG A 19 -27.48 10.28 2.25
N HIS A 20 -27.69 11.40 2.90
CA HIS A 20 -27.60 11.53 4.35
C HIS A 20 -28.91 12.12 4.89
N SER A 21 -29.27 11.72 6.10
CA SER A 21 -30.29 12.42 6.90
C SER A 21 -29.64 13.29 7.96
N VAL A 22 -30.26 14.42 8.26
CA VAL A 22 -29.90 15.25 9.43
C VAL A 22 -30.52 14.61 10.67
N LEU A 23 -29.70 14.27 11.67
CA LEU A 23 -30.14 13.77 12.98
C LEU A 23 -30.38 14.92 13.96
N HIS A 24 -29.52 15.95 13.90
CA HIS A 24 -29.61 17.14 14.72
C HIS A 24 -29.00 18.32 13.96
N GLU A 25 -29.50 19.52 14.21
CA GLU A 25 -29.06 20.76 13.58
C GLU A 25 -29.13 21.91 14.59
N THR A 26 -28.14 22.79 14.52
CA THR A 26 -28.16 24.12 15.13
C THR A 26 -27.71 25.11 14.08
N MET A 27 -28.39 26.26 14.00
CA MET A 27 -28.09 27.32 13.05
C MET A 27 -27.55 28.54 13.81
N ASP A 28 -26.49 29.13 13.28
CA ASP A 28 -25.98 30.45 13.64
C ASP A 28 -26.20 31.40 12.46
N GLY A 29 -26.47 32.67 12.72
CA GLY A 29 -26.82 33.63 11.68
C GLY A 29 -26.97 35.06 12.21
N PRO A 30 -27.32 36.02 11.33
CA PRO A 30 -27.45 37.43 11.69
C PRO A 30 -28.46 37.63 12.83
N SER A 31 -28.10 38.47 13.80
CA SER A 31 -28.96 38.82 14.94
C SER A 31 -29.85 40.02 14.66
N SER A 32 -29.49 40.82 13.65
CA SER A 32 -30.21 42.02 13.21
C SER A 32 -30.23 42.11 11.69
N GLY A 33 -31.12 42.96 11.15
CA GLY A 33 -31.24 43.17 9.70
C GLY A 33 -30.07 43.93 9.07
N ASP A 34 -29.21 44.55 9.88
CA ASP A 34 -28.02 45.27 9.41
C ASP A 34 -26.77 44.36 9.36
N ASP A 35 -26.86 43.15 9.93
CA ASP A 35 -25.77 42.18 9.94
C ASP A 35 -25.61 41.53 8.55
N TYR A 36 -24.41 41.01 8.29
CA TYR A 36 -24.12 40.29 7.06
C TYR A 36 -25.01 39.03 6.97
N PRO A 37 -25.81 38.85 5.90
CA PRO A 37 -26.79 37.77 5.79
C PRO A 37 -26.12 36.43 5.41
N GLU A 38 -25.31 35.92 6.32
CA GLU A 38 -24.70 34.58 6.27
C GLU A 38 -25.31 33.69 7.34
N TYR A 39 -25.67 32.46 6.97
CA TYR A 39 -26.20 31.46 7.87
C TYR A 39 -25.28 30.24 7.89
N ILE A 40 -24.95 29.75 9.09
CA ILE A 40 -24.10 28.58 9.30
C ILE A 40 -24.89 27.51 10.04
N TYR A 41 -25.08 26.37 9.39
CA TYR A 41 -25.75 25.20 9.95
C TYR A 41 -24.72 24.18 10.42
N TYR A 42 -24.79 23.81 11.69
CA TYR A 42 -24.00 22.76 12.34
C TYR A 42 -24.86 21.53 12.52
N GLN A 43 -24.51 20.44 11.83
CA GLN A 43 -25.37 19.27 11.68
C GLN A 43 -24.65 17.98 12.09
N ILE A 44 -25.37 17.13 12.83
CA ILE A 44 -25.02 15.71 12.97
C ILE A 44 -25.79 14.96 11.89
N ILE A 45 -25.08 14.25 11.02
CA ILE A 45 -25.66 13.62 9.83
C ILE A 45 -25.42 12.11 9.84
N ARG A 46 -26.37 11.34 9.32
CA ARG A 46 -26.27 9.87 9.19
C ARG A 46 -26.31 9.47 7.73
N CYS A 47 -25.32 8.69 7.30
CA CYS A 47 -25.33 8.08 5.97
C CYS A 47 -26.49 7.09 5.84
N LEU A 48 -27.34 7.24 4.83
CA LEU A 48 -28.48 6.34 4.58
C LEU A 48 -28.07 5.04 3.87
N GLY A 49 -26.77 4.82 3.65
CA GLY A 49 -26.23 3.58 3.08
C GLY A 49 -25.50 2.71 4.09
N CYS A 50 -24.53 3.26 4.82
CA CYS A 50 -23.73 2.52 5.81
C CYS A 50 -23.95 2.96 7.25
N GLU A 51 -24.93 3.84 7.49
CA GLU A 51 -25.32 4.34 8.82
C GLU A 51 -24.24 5.10 9.60
N THR A 52 -23.07 5.34 8.99
CA THR A 52 -21.99 6.14 9.58
C THR A 52 -22.48 7.54 9.93
N ILE A 53 -22.21 7.96 11.17
CA ILE A 53 -22.51 9.30 11.68
C ILE A 53 -21.30 10.21 11.43
N ALA A 54 -21.55 11.44 11.01
CA ALA A 54 -20.54 12.46 10.75
C ALA A 54 -21.04 13.85 11.18
N PHE A 55 -20.10 14.79 11.30
CA PHE A 55 -20.42 16.19 11.52
C PHE A 55 -20.34 16.96 10.20
N ARG A 56 -21.32 17.81 9.91
CA ARG A 56 -21.36 18.68 8.73
C ARG A 56 -21.55 20.12 9.17
N GLN A 57 -20.73 21.00 8.60
CA GLN A 57 -20.92 22.45 8.67
C GLN A 57 -21.27 22.94 7.27
N HIS A 58 -22.39 23.65 7.15
CA HIS A 58 -22.87 24.22 5.90
C HIS A 58 -23.05 25.72 6.06
N SER A 59 -22.52 26.54 5.17
CA SER A 59 -22.82 27.97 5.13
C SER A 59 -23.60 28.33 3.88
N GLU A 60 -24.48 29.32 4.03
CA GLU A 60 -25.26 29.97 2.99
C GLU A 60 -24.99 31.49 3.08
N ASP A 61 -24.37 32.04 2.04
CA ASP A 61 -24.07 33.46 1.89
C ASP A 61 -25.03 34.07 0.85
N TYR A 62 -25.91 34.95 1.32
CA TYR A 62 -26.93 35.62 0.49
C TYR A 62 -26.45 36.91 -0.17
N VAL A 63 -25.26 37.41 0.15
CA VAL A 63 -24.66 38.57 -0.52
C VAL A 63 -23.97 38.14 -1.81
N THR A 64 -23.30 36.99 -1.79
CA THR A 64 -22.63 36.44 -2.97
C THR A 64 -23.61 35.56 -3.76
N PRO A 65 -23.99 35.91 -5.00
CA PRO A 65 -24.88 35.07 -5.79
C PRO A 65 -24.20 33.72 -6.08
N GLY A 66 -24.87 32.61 -5.74
CA GLY A 66 -24.39 31.26 -5.98
C GLY A 66 -24.70 30.81 -7.41
N TYR A 67 -25.96 30.46 -7.66
CA TYR A 67 -26.45 30.09 -9.00
C TYR A 67 -27.90 30.53 -9.18
N VAL A 68 -28.36 30.57 -10.44
CA VAL A 68 -29.76 30.81 -10.79
C VAL A 68 -30.34 29.48 -11.27
N ASP A 69 -31.48 29.06 -10.74
CA ASP A 69 -32.16 27.85 -11.19
C ASP A 69 -32.95 28.06 -12.49
N ASP A 70 -33.51 26.99 -13.04
CA ASP A 70 -34.28 27.02 -14.30
C ASP A 70 -35.56 27.87 -14.20
N GLU A 71 -36.00 28.19 -12.98
CA GLU A 71 -37.17 29.01 -12.67
C GLU A 71 -36.81 30.50 -12.48
N GLY A 72 -35.50 30.84 -12.53
CA GLY A 72 -35.00 32.19 -12.37
C GLY A 72 -34.77 32.62 -10.92
N ASN A 73 -34.87 31.70 -9.95
CA ASN A 73 -34.59 32.02 -8.55
C ASN A 73 -33.08 32.07 -8.30
N ILE A 74 -32.64 33.10 -7.58
CA ILE A 74 -31.24 33.26 -7.16
C ILE A 74 -31.02 32.47 -5.87
N HIS A 75 -30.10 31.53 -5.90
CA HIS A 75 -29.69 30.75 -4.72
C HIS A 75 -28.41 31.35 -4.11
N PRO A 76 -28.28 31.32 -2.77
CA PRO A 76 -27.09 31.80 -2.09
C PRO A 76 -25.86 30.98 -2.50
N SER A 77 -24.67 31.59 -2.39
CA SER A 77 -23.43 30.85 -2.43
C SER A 77 -23.37 29.92 -1.22
N THR A 78 -22.96 28.66 -1.43
CA THR A 78 -22.89 27.70 -0.31
C THR A 78 -21.52 27.06 -0.17
N THR A 79 -21.09 26.87 1.08
CA THR A 79 -19.90 26.08 1.41
C THR A 79 -20.31 24.91 2.30
N THR A 80 -19.69 23.74 2.10
CA THR A 80 -19.95 22.55 2.93
C THR A 80 -18.63 21.92 3.35
N ASN A 81 -18.47 21.70 4.66
CA ASN A 81 -17.40 20.91 5.24
C ASN A 81 -17.98 19.70 5.99
N VAL A 82 -17.40 18.53 5.79
CA VAL A 82 -17.81 17.29 6.48
C VAL A 82 -16.60 16.71 7.20
N TYR A 83 -16.80 16.31 8.45
CA TYR A 83 -15.77 15.83 9.34
C TYR A 83 -16.08 14.39 9.82
N PRO A 84 -15.05 13.51 9.87
CA PRO A 84 -13.67 13.75 9.44
C PRO A 84 -13.56 13.96 7.93
N ARG A 85 -12.61 14.80 7.50
CA ARG A 85 -12.43 15.12 6.08
C ARG A 85 -12.03 13.86 5.30
N LEU A 86 -12.61 13.73 4.10
CA LEU A 86 -12.37 12.59 3.22
C LEU A 86 -11.20 12.86 2.29
N LEU A 87 -10.23 11.93 2.26
CA LEU A 87 -9.23 11.81 1.21
C LEU A 87 -9.49 10.51 0.44
N LYS A 88 -10.01 10.65 -0.79
CA LYS A 88 -10.38 9.52 -1.65
C LYS A 88 -9.14 8.78 -2.18
N ASN A 89 -9.32 7.52 -2.56
CA ASN A 89 -8.35 6.71 -3.30
C ASN A 89 -6.97 6.66 -2.65
N ARG A 90 -6.94 6.44 -1.33
CA ARG A 90 -5.71 6.28 -0.56
C ARG A 90 -5.49 4.83 -0.18
N LEU A 91 -4.24 4.46 0.08
CA LEU A 91 -3.89 3.17 0.65
C LEU A 91 -4.54 3.00 2.02
N LYS A 92 -5.06 1.80 2.28
CA LYS A 92 -5.70 1.42 3.55
C LYS A 92 -4.89 0.31 4.21
N PRO A 93 -3.80 0.64 4.95
CA PRO A 93 -2.89 -0.36 5.55
C PRO A 93 -3.59 -1.43 6.38
N HIS A 94 -4.69 -1.07 7.07
CA HIS A 94 -5.46 -1.98 7.90
C HIS A 94 -6.23 -3.06 7.13
N LEU A 95 -6.40 -2.93 5.80
CA LEU A 95 -7.10 -3.94 4.99
C LEU A 95 -6.19 -5.07 4.51
N TYR A 96 -4.87 -4.96 4.65
CA TYR A 96 -3.94 -5.99 4.21
C TYR A 96 -3.67 -6.98 5.34
N TRP A 97 -3.94 -8.27 5.11
CA TRP A 97 -3.59 -9.35 6.03
C TRP A 97 -2.49 -10.22 5.38
N PRO A 98 -1.37 -10.55 6.07
CA PRO A 98 -1.11 -10.46 7.51
C PRO A 98 -0.46 -9.14 8.00
N HIS A 99 -0.94 -7.97 7.54
CA HIS A 99 -0.36 -6.65 7.85
C HIS A 99 1.13 -6.56 7.51
N PRO A 100 1.51 -6.67 6.22
CA PRO A 100 2.91 -6.72 5.82
C PRO A 100 3.64 -5.38 6.01
N ILE A 101 2.92 -4.28 6.27
CA ILE A 101 3.50 -2.96 6.48
C ILE A 101 3.94 -2.81 7.95
N PRO A 102 5.22 -2.49 8.23
CA PRO A 102 5.74 -2.26 9.58
C PRO A 102 4.96 -1.16 10.32
N GLU A 103 4.81 -1.34 11.63
CA GLU A 103 4.03 -0.43 12.49
C GLU A 103 4.49 1.03 12.36
N ILE A 104 5.80 1.29 12.45
CA ILE A 104 6.36 2.64 12.34
C ILE A 104 6.05 3.31 10.99
N VAL A 105 6.04 2.55 9.88
CA VAL A 105 5.73 3.08 8.54
C VAL A 105 4.24 3.39 8.46
N ARG A 106 3.39 2.50 8.99
CA ARG A 106 1.93 2.65 9.03
C ARG A 106 1.51 3.86 9.87
N ASP A 107 2.14 4.08 11.01
CA ASP A 107 1.78 5.17 11.91
C ASP A 107 2.13 6.53 11.31
N ILE A 108 3.35 6.70 10.82
CA ILE A 108 3.78 7.94 10.15
C ILE A 108 2.93 8.19 8.88
N TYR A 109 2.58 7.14 8.14
CA TYR A 109 1.65 7.25 7.02
C TYR A 109 0.28 7.77 7.48
N ASN A 110 -0.32 7.19 8.53
CA ASN A 110 -1.61 7.62 9.04
C ASN A 110 -1.59 9.08 9.54
N GLU A 111 -0.54 9.50 10.24
CA GLU A 111 -0.33 10.89 10.65
C GLU A 111 -0.24 11.83 9.44
N THR A 112 0.54 11.45 8.42
CA THR A 112 0.69 12.23 7.18
C THR A 112 -0.63 12.36 6.43
N ILE A 113 -1.43 11.30 6.39
CA ILE A 113 -2.77 11.31 5.79
C ILE A 113 -3.71 12.22 6.57
N ASN A 114 -3.65 12.22 7.90
CA ASN A 114 -4.47 13.12 8.72
C ASN A 114 -4.08 14.59 8.51
N ALA A 115 -2.79 14.91 8.44
CA ALA A 115 -2.32 16.24 8.06
C ALA A 115 -2.81 16.65 6.66
N THR A 116 -2.78 15.71 5.71
CA THR A 116 -3.27 15.95 4.33
C THR A 116 -4.77 16.22 4.30
N LYS A 117 -5.57 15.43 5.03
CA LYS A 117 -7.03 15.60 5.14
C LYS A 117 -7.39 16.99 5.65
N GLU A 118 -6.65 17.49 6.64
CA GLU A 118 -6.88 18.81 7.26
C GLU A 118 -6.18 19.97 6.54
N ASN A 119 -5.68 19.76 5.31
CA ASN A 119 -4.95 20.78 4.53
C ASN A 119 -3.72 21.38 5.27
N ALA A 120 -3.15 20.66 6.24
CA ALA A 120 -1.89 20.99 6.91
C ALA A 120 -0.70 20.58 6.01
N LEU A 121 -0.63 21.18 4.82
CA LEU A 121 0.22 20.73 3.71
C LEU A 121 1.73 20.78 4.01
N THR A 122 2.17 21.72 4.85
CA THR A 122 3.57 21.78 5.29
C THR A 122 3.93 20.55 6.13
N LEU A 123 3.08 20.18 7.10
CA LEU A 123 3.27 18.98 7.91
C LEU A 123 3.15 17.71 7.06
N ALA A 124 2.21 17.67 6.11
CA ALA A 124 2.11 16.56 5.16
C ALA A 124 3.40 16.41 4.34
N GLY A 125 3.99 17.50 3.83
CA GLY A 125 5.26 17.48 3.10
C GLY A 125 6.42 16.90 3.92
N ILE A 126 6.50 17.27 5.21
CA ILE A 126 7.47 16.70 6.16
C ILE A 126 7.18 15.22 6.40
N GLY A 127 5.90 14.87 6.59
CA GLY A 127 5.42 13.51 6.80
C GLY A 127 5.81 12.57 5.66
N PHE A 128 5.62 12.97 4.40
CA PHE A 128 6.02 12.13 3.25
C PHE A 128 7.52 11.84 3.21
N ARG A 129 8.36 12.80 3.58
CA ARG A 129 9.79 12.56 3.74
C ARG A 129 10.06 11.57 4.87
N ALA A 130 9.38 11.72 6.01
CA ALA A 130 9.51 10.82 7.15
C ALA A 130 9.08 9.39 6.81
N ILE A 131 8.07 9.20 5.97
CA ILE A 131 7.68 7.87 5.48
C ILE A 131 8.83 7.21 4.73
N ILE A 132 9.48 7.91 3.79
CA ILE A 132 10.62 7.35 3.04
C ILE A 132 11.76 6.99 4.00
N GLU A 133 12.03 7.84 5.00
CA GLU A 133 13.02 7.57 6.03
C GLU A 133 12.69 6.31 6.85
N ALA A 134 11.42 6.15 7.24
CA ALA A 134 10.93 5.00 7.99
C ALA A 134 11.09 3.70 7.19
N ILE A 135 10.73 3.72 5.90
CA ILE A 135 10.92 2.59 4.98
C ILE A 135 12.40 2.24 4.87
N CYS A 136 13.27 3.25 4.68
CA CYS A 136 14.71 3.00 4.61
C CYS A 136 15.26 2.37 5.88
N ASN A 137 14.79 2.81 7.05
CA ASN A 137 15.24 2.28 8.33
C ASN A 137 14.77 0.84 8.54
N ASP A 138 13.51 0.54 8.23
CA ASP A 138 12.94 -0.80 8.29
C ASP A 138 13.68 -1.79 7.36
N GLN A 139 13.96 -1.35 6.12
CA GLN A 139 14.72 -2.13 5.13
C GLN A 139 16.24 -2.16 5.41
N LYS A 140 16.67 -1.68 6.57
CA LYS A 140 18.07 -1.64 7.03
C LYS A 140 18.99 -1.00 5.99
N ILE A 141 18.52 0.10 5.38
CA ILE A 141 19.28 0.90 4.42
C ILE A 141 20.06 1.96 5.17
N HIS A 142 21.38 1.77 5.21
CA HIS A 142 22.28 2.71 5.86
C HIS A 142 22.68 3.85 4.92
N GLY A 143 22.77 5.06 5.49
CA GLY A 143 23.19 6.26 4.77
C GLY A 143 23.25 7.45 5.72
N LYS A 144 24.21 8.35 5.48
CA LYS A 144 24.38 9.57 6.30
C LYS A 144 23.18 10.51 6.21
N ASP A 145 22.49 10.48 5.08
CA ASP A 145 21.36 11.33 4.76
C ASP A 145 20.37 10.56 3.87
N LEU A 146 19.16 11.10 3.76
CA LEU A 146 18.09 10.50 2.96
C LEU A 146 18.46 10.37 1.48
N GLN A 147 19.31 11.26 0.95
CA GLN A 147 19.76 11.17 -0.45
C GLN A 147 20.53 9.87 -0.69
N ARG A 148 21.49 9.55 0.18
CA ARG A 148 22.27 8.30 0.10
C ARG A 148 21.39 7.08 0.32
N LYS A 149 20.41 7.15 1.23
CA LYS A 149 19.47 6.04 1.48
C LYS A 149 18.60 5.73 0.25
N ILE A 150 18.04 6.76 -0.40
CA ILE A 150 17.27 6.60 -1.65
C ILE A 150 18.13 5.97 -2.76
N ASN A 151 19.37 6.44 -2.92
CA ASN A 151 20.28 5.87 -3.93
C ASN A 151 20.60 4.39 -3.63
N ALA A 152 20.78 4.04 -2.36
CA ALA A 152 21.05 2.67 -1.93
C ALA A 152 19.84 1.73 -2.15
N LEU A 153 18.60 2.21 -1.97
CA LEU A 153 17.39 1.45 -2.34
C LEU A 153 17.43 1.04 -3.82
N ALA A 154 17.75 1.98 -4.71
CA ALA A 154 17.82 1.72 -6.14
C ALA A 154 18.99 0.79 -6.50
N GLN A 155 20.14 0.94 -5.85
CA GLN A 155 21.31 0.06 -6.07
C GLN A 155 21.04 -1.38 -5.64
N LYS A 156 20.22 -1.59 -4.60
CA LYS A 156 19.77 -2.92 -4.17
C LYS A 156 18.65 -3.50 -5.04
N GLY A 157 18.17 -2.77 -6.05
CA GLY A 157 17.10 -3.23 -6.93
C GLY A 157 15.70 -3.21 -6.30
N MET A 158 15.54 -2.60 -5.12
CA MET A 158 14.24 -2.52 -4.42
C MET A 158 13.30 -1.50 -5.06
N ILE A 159 13.88 -0.54 -5.79
CA ILE A 159 13.16 0.45 -6.59
C ILE A 159 13.87 0.63 -7.93
N SER A 160 13.11 1.04 -8.94
CA SER A 160 13.63 1.43 -10.25
C SER A 160 14.36 2.78 -10.21
N LYS A 161 15.15 3.05 -11.27
CA LYS A 161 15.80 4.36 -11.46
C LYS A 161 14.81 5.52 -11.62
N LEU A 162 13.62 5.25 -12.15
CA LEU A 162 12.58 6.25 -12.27
C LEU A 162 11.98 6.60 -10.89
N GLU A 163 11.77 5.61 -10.05
CA GLU A 163 11.33 5.80 -8.67
C GLU A 163 12.38 6.54 -7.85
N GLU A 164 13.67 6.21 -7.98
CA GLU A 164 14.77 6.96 -7.35
C GLU A 164 14.66 8.47 -7.60
N LYS A 165 14.43 8.87 -8.86
CA LYS A 165 14.23 10.27 -9.24
C LYS A 165 12.99 10.89 -8.59
N ARG A 166 11.89 10.15 -8.52
CA ARG A 166 10.63 10.60 -7.88
C ARG A 166 10.80 10.78 -6.37
N LEU A 167 11.51 9.87 -5.70
CA LEU A 167 11.79 9.98 -4.27
C LEU A 167 12.71 11.17 -3.94
N HIS A 168 13.66 11.50 -4.81
CA HIS A 168 14.44 12.74 -4.66
C HIS A 168 13.57 14.00 -4.77
N ALA A 169 12.55 14.01 -5.65
CA ALA A 169 11.62 15.14 -5.72
C ALA A 169 10.83 15.31 -4.40
N ILE A 170 10.42 14.20 -3.77
CA ILE A 170 9.77 14.22 -2.45
C ILE A 170 10.73 14.69 -1.37
N ARG A 171 11.99 14.23 -1.41
CA ARG A 171 13.06 14.68 -0.50
C ARG A 171 13.23 16.20 -0.54
N PHE A 172 13.24 16.79 -1.74
CA PHE A 172 13.32 18.24 -1.93
C PHE A 172 12.08 18.93 -1.38
N LEU A 173 10.87 18.46 -1.73
CA LEU A 173 9.62 19.02 -1.22
C LEU A 173 9.56 19.01 0.31
N GLY A 174 9.96 17.91 0.96
CA GLY A 174 10.00 17.80 2.41
C GLY A 174 11.08 18.68 3.06
N ASN A 175 12.25 18.84 2.40
CA ASN A 175 13.27 19.78 2.85
C ASN A 175 12.77 21.23 2.80
N ASP A 176 12.17 21.63 1.69
CA ASP A 176 11.62 22.97 1.48
C ASP A 176 10.50 23.26 2.50
N ALA A 177 9.68 22.26 2.82
CA ALA A 177 8.65 22.38 3.85
C ALA A 177 9.22 22.50 5.26
N ALA A 178 10.28 21.75 5.60
CA ALA A 178 10.87 21.71 6.94
C ALA A 178 11.82 22.88 7.24
N HIS A 179 12.68 23.23 6.29
CA HIS A 179 13.77 24.18 6.50
C HIS A 179 13.44 25.57 5.93
N ASP A 180 12.83 25.63 4.75
CA ASP A 180 12.48 26.90 4.11
C ASP A 180 11.04 27.34 4.45
N ILE A 181 10.27 26.50 5.17
CA ILE A 181 8.87 26.74 5.54
C ILE A 181 7.98 27.05 4.32
N LYS A 182 8.35 26.50 3.16
CA LYS A 182 7.57 26.65 1.92
C LYS A 182 6.37 25.71 1.96
N ARG A 183 5.17 26.28 1.97
CA ARG A 183 3.93 25.51 1.90
C ARG A 183 3.80 24.83 0.52
N PRO A 184 3.73 23.48 0.46
CA PRO A 184 3.47 22.79 -0.80
C PRO A 184 2.05 23.05 -1.32
N SER A 185 1.86 22.95 -2.63
CA SER A 185 0.52 22.97 -3.22
C SER A 185 -0.23 21.67 -2.97
N LEU A 186 -1.56 21.70 -2.92
CA LEU A 186 -2.38 20.50 -2.78
C LEU A 186 -2.13 19.51 -3.94
N ALA A 187 -1.97 20.03 -5.16
CA ALA A 187 -1.65 19.21 -6.33
C ALA A 187 -0.32 18.47 -6.17
N SER A 188 0.71 19.16 -5.64
CA SER A 188 2.00 18.53 -5.33
C SER A 188 1.84 17.42 -4.30
N ILE A 189 1.11 17.66 -3.21
CA ILE A 189 0.84 16.67 -2.17
C ILE A 189 0.10 15.45 -2.72
N GLN A 190 -0.88 15.63 -3.60
CA GLN A 190 -1.58 14.52 -4.25
C GLN A 190 -0.68 13.67 -5.13
N VAL A 191 0.29 14.27 -5.83
CA VAL A 191 1.29 13.54 -6.61
C VAL A 191 2.24 12.76 -5.69
N VAL A 192 2.72 13.41 -4.62
CA VAL A 192 3.61 12.78 -3.63
C VAL A 192 2.93 11.59 -2.97
N LEU A 193 1.68 11.74 -2.56
CA LEU A 193 0.90 10.68 -1.94
C LEU A 193 0.87 9.42 -2.81
N LYS A 194 0.51 9.56 -4.10
CA LYS A 194 0.49 8.43 -5.04
C LYS A 194 1.83 7.73 -5.18
N ILE A 195 2.93 8.50 -5.20
CA ILE A 195 4.29 7.93 -5.31
C ILE A 195 4.64 7.16 -4.04
N VAL A 196 4.32 7.69 -2.86
CA VAL A 196 4.62 7.04 -1.58
C VAL A 196 3.76 5.80 -1.35
N GLU A 197 2.47 5.85 -1.70
CA GLU A 197 1.60 4.68 -1.63
C GLU A 197 2.09 3.57 -2.56
N HIS A 198 2.47 3.90 -3.80
CA HIS A 198 3.06 2.93 -4.71
C HIS A 198 4.37 2.34 -4.18
N LEU A 199 5.20 3.14 -3.51
CA LEU A 199 6.42 2.65 -2.87
C LEU A 199 6.10 1.65 -1.74
N ILE A 200 5.12 1.96 -0.89
CA ILE A 200 4.67 1.05 0.19
C ILE A 200 4.09 -0.23 -0.40
N GLU A 201 3.26 -0.12 -1.44
CA GLU A 201 2.67 -1.26 -2.13
C GLU A 201 3.75 -2.18 -2.70
N ASN A 202 4.71 -1.62 -3.44
CA ASN A 202 5.78 -2.39 -4.07
C ASN A 202 6.68 -3.10 -3.04
N ILE A 203 7.06 -2.42 -1.95
CA ILE A 203 8.02 -2.97 -0.98
C ILE A 203 7.36 -3.97 -0.01
N TYR A 204 6.11 -3.76 0.38
CA TYR A 204 5.49 -4.55 1.46
C TYR A 204 4.33 -5.41 1.00
N ILE A 205 3.48 -4.92 0.10
CA ILE A 205 2.22 -5.58 -0.21
C ILE A 205 2.39 -6.57 -1.37
N LEU A 206 2.97 -6.13 -2.48
CA LEU A 206 3.02 -6.93 -3.70
C LEU A 206 3.87 -8.19 -3.53
N ASP A 207 4.96 -8.14 -2.76
CA ASP A 207 5.77 -9.33 -2.47
C ASP A 207 4.95 -10.38 -1.70
N ALA A 208 4.20 -9.96 -0.67
CA ALA A 208 3.36 -10.84 0.12
C ALA A 208 2.20 -11.44 -0.70
N GLU A 209 1.54 -10.61 -1.51
CA GLU A 209 0.46 -11.05 -2.39
C GLU A 209 0.97 -11.98 -3.50
N THR A 210 2.14 -11.70 -4.05
CA THR A 210 2.78 -12.52 -5.08
C THR A 210 3.13 -13.89 -4.54
N GLN A 211 3.75 -13.97 -3.34
CA GLN A 211 4.06 -15.24 -2.69
C GLN A 211 2.80 -16.06 -2.36
N SER A 212 1.69 -15.38 -2.04
CA SER A 212 0.44 -16.05 -1.64
C SER A 212 -0.41 -16.52 -2.83
N ASN A 213 -0.35 -15.81 -3.97
CA ASN A 213 -1.31 -16.00 -5.06
C ASN A 213 -0.67 -16.45 -6.39
N LEU A 214 0.65 -16.35 -6.56
CA LEU A 214 1.33 -16.63 -7.82
C LEU A 214 2.46 -17.66 -7.66
N GLU A 215 2.65 -18.48 -8.70
CA GLU A 215 3.84 -19.34 -8.79
C GLU A 215 5.04 -18.50 -9.27
N THR A 216 5.92 -18.15 -8.34
CA THR A 216 7.17 -17.40 -8.62
C THR A 216 8.35 -18.30 -8.97
N VAL A 217 9.42 -17.70 -9.49
CA VAL A 217 10.72 -18.37 -9.61
C VAL A 217 11.21 -18.78 -8.22
N ILE A 218 11.82 -19.96 -8.11
CA ILE A 218 12.47 -20.45 -6.90
C ILE A 218 13.97 -20.17 -7.07
N ASP A 219 14.48 -19.19 -6.35
CA ASP A 219 15.87 -18.76 -6.39
C ASP A 219 16.60 -18.92 -5.05
N THR A 220 15.87 -19.18 -3.97
CA THR A 220 16.42 -19.54 -2.65
C THR A 220 16.38 -21.05 -2.40
N TYR A 221 17.32 -21.55 -1.60
CA TYR A 221 17.37 -22.96 -1.24
C TYR A 221 16.27 -23.37 -0.25
N ASP A 222 15.83 -22.47 0.62
CA ASP A 222 14.75 -22.76 1.58
C ASP A 222 13.41 -22.94 0.85
N ASP A 223 13.09 -22.09 -0.13
CA ASP A 223 11.90 -22.25 -0.97
C ASP A 223 11.96 -23.55 -1.78
N PHE A 224 13.14 -23.86 -2.34
CA PHE A 224 13.39 -25.13 -3.02
C PHE A 224 13.14 -26.32 -2.10
N LYS A 225 13.64 -26.28 -0.87
CA LYS A 225 13.47 -27.33 0.13
C LYS A 225 11.99 -27.56 0.47
N GLY A 226 11.23 -26.48 0.69
CA GLY A 226 9.80 -26.56 0.99
C GLY A 226 9.02 -27.24 -0.13
N VAL A 227 9.29 -26.85 -1.38
CA VAL A 227 8.70 -27.47 -2.57
C VAL A 227 9.12 -28.93 -2.72
N LEU A 228 10.41 -29.22 -2.56
CA LEU A 228 10.97 -30.56 -2.71
C LEU A 228 10.34 -31.53 -1.70
N VAL A 229 10.24 -31.13 -0.43
CA VAL A 229 9.59 -31.93 0.62
C VAL A 229 8.13 -32.22 0.26
N ALA A 230 7.39 -31.23 -0.26
CA ALA A 230 6.02 -31.43 -0.71
C ALA A 230 5.93 -32.43 -1.88
N SER A 231 6.86 -32.34 -2.85
CA SER A 231 6.94 -33.28 -3.97
C SER A 231 7.27 -34.71 -3.52
N ILE A 232 8.22 -34.86 -2.59
CA ILE A 232 8.67 -36.17 -2.10
C ILE A 232 7.58 -36.92 -1.33
N LYS A 233 6.66 -36.22 -0.64
CA LYS A 233 5.54 -36.87 0.08
C LYS A 233 4.66 -37.76 -0.81
N THR A 234 4.69 -37.53 -2.13
CA THR A 234 3.92 -38.35 -3.09
C THR A 234 4.68 -39.56 -3.62
N LEU A 235 5.98 -39.68 -3.30
CA LEU A 235 6.83 -40.79 -3.73
C LEU A 235 6.80 -41.95 -2.71
N PRO A 236 6.65 -43.21 -3.16
CA PRO A 236 6.76 -44.35 -2.28
C PRO A 236 8.23 -44.56 -1.80
N PRO A 237 8.43 -45.11 -0.59
CA PRO A 237 9.77 -45.48 -0.10
C PRO A 237 10.49 -46.42 -1.06
N GLY A 238 11.77 -46.17 -1.29
CA GLY A 238 12.62 -46.91 -2.24
C GLY A 238 12.51 -46.47 -3.70
N ASP A 239 11.59 -45.57 -4.05
CA ASP A 239 11.48 -45.05 -5.42
C ASP A 239 12.69 -44.17 -5.77
N GLU A 240 13.27 -44.41 -6.94
CA GLU A 240 14.50 -43.76 -7.38
C GLU A 240 14.25 -42.97 -8.67
N LYS A 241 14.27 -41.64 -8.56
CA LYS A 241 13.94 -40.74 -9.67
C LYS A 241 14.92 -39.57 -9.78
N PRO A 242 15.14 -39.02 -10.98
CA PRO A 242 15.88 -37.78 -11.12
C PRO A 242 15.04 -36.61 -10.59
N LEU A 243 15.71 -35.52 -10.22
CA LEU A 243 15.05 -34.33 -9.66
C LEU A 243 13.98 -33.75 -10.60
N THR A 244 14.19 -33.89 -11.92
CA THR A 244 13.22 -33.51 -12.97
C THR A 244 11.88 -34.25 -12.86
N SER A 245 11.91 -35.54 -12.52
CA SER A 245 10.70 -36.34 -12.34
C SER A 245 10.08 -36.15 -10.96
N ILE A 246 10.88 -35.91 -9.92
CA ILE A 246 10.39 -35.62 -8.57
C ILE A 246 9.60 -34.31 -8.54
N LEU A 247 10.13 -33.27 -9.16
CA LEU A 247 9.51 -31.93 -9.15
C LEU A 247 8.43 -31.76 -10.22
N GLY A 248 8.43 -32.57 -11.27
CA GLY A 248 7.44 -32.53 -12.35
C GLY A 248 7.34 -31.13 -12.97
N LYS A 249 6.12 -30.56 -13.02
CA LYS A 249 5.90 -29.21 -13.60
C LYS A 249 6.61 -28.11 -12.83
N THR A 250 6.87 -28.29 -11.54
CA THR A 250 7.50 -27.28 -10.68
C THR A 250 8.93 -26.95 -11.10
N ILE A 251 9.59 -27.83 -11.86
CA ILE A 251 10.94 -27.56 -12.38
C ILE A 251 11.00 -26.30 -13.25
N ARG A 252 9.89 -25.90 -13.87
CA ARG A 252 9.78 -24.64 -14.64
C ARG A 252 10.07 -23.39 -13.80
N ARG A 253 9.98 -23.51 -12.47
CA ARG A 253 10.26 -22.43 -11.52
C ARG A 253 11.75 -22.36 -11.14
N LEU A 254 12.56 -23.34 -11.56
CA LEU A 254 13.98 -23.50 -11.18
C LEU A 254 14.95 -23.32 -12.36
N VAL A 255 14.52 -22.74 -13.50
CA VAL A 255 15.28 -22.77 -14.77
C VAL A 255 16.74 -22.34 -14.62
N ASN A 256 17.00 -21.26 -13.90
CA ASN A 256 18.35 -20.71 -13.74
C ASN A 256 19.04 -21.15 -12.43
N SER A 257 18.28 -21.66 -11.46
CA SER A 257 18.75 -21.99 -10.10
C SER A 257 18.96 -23.48 -9.88
N LEU A 258 18.39 -24.35 -10.73
CA LEU A 258 18.43 -25.81 -10.57
C LEU A 258 19.84 -26.37 -10.32
N PRO A 259 20.90 -25.97 -11.07
CA PRO A 259 22.23 -26.52 -10.83
C PRO A 259 22.79 -26.17 -9.44
N ALA A 260 22.51 -24.96 -8.95
CA ALA A 260 22.93 -24.53 -7.63
C ALA A 260 22.15 -25.27 -6.53
N MET A 261 20.83 -25.41 -6.71
CA MET A 261 19.96 -26.16 -5.77
C MET A 261 20.34 -27.64 -5.69
N GLU A 262 20.62 -28.27 -6.83
CA GLU A 262 21.03 -29.68 -6.90
C GLU A 262 22.39 -29.92 -6.22
N LYS A 263 23.33 -29.00 -6.41
CA LYS A 263 24.64 -29.05 -5.75
C LYS A 263 24.50 -28.94 -4.22
N GLN A 264 23.67 -28.02 -3.73
CA GLN A 264 23.42 -27.85 -2.31
C GLN A 264 22.68 -29.06 -1.71
N LEU A 265 21.64 -29.56 -2.39
CA LEU A 265 20.92 -30.77 -1.98
C LEU A 265 21.85 -31.97 -1.84
N THR A 266 22.75 -32.17 -2.80
CA THR A 266 23.73 -33.26 -2.76
C THR A 266 24.66 -33.14 -1.56
N ALA A 267 25.07 -31.92 -1.21
CA ALA A 267 25.89 -31.67 -0.02
C ALA A 267 25.11 -31.96 1.27
N ASP A 268 23.86 -31.52 1.37
CA ASP A 268 22.99 -31.72 2.52
C ASP A 268 22.68 -33.21 2.76
N ILE A 269 22.40 -33.98 1.71
CA ILE A 269 22.17 -35.43 1.81
C ILE A 269 23.43 -36.13 2.32
N LYS A 270 24.61 -35.80 1.76
CA LYS A 270 25.89 -36.38 2.18
C LYS A 270 26.25 -36.02 3.62
N ALA A 271 25.85 -34.84 4.09
CA ALA A 271 26.03 -34.41 5.47
C ALA A 271 24.97 -34.97 6.44
N GLY A 272 23.95 -35.68 5.95
CA GLY A 272 22.83 -36.17 6.76
C GLY A 272 21.83 -35.08 7.18
N ALA A 273 21.91 -33.88 6.61
CA ALA A 273 21.03 -32.74 6.90
C ALA A 273 19.67 -32.82 6.17
N PHE A 274 19.51 -33.77 5.25
CA PHE A 274 18.27 -34.06 4.54
C PHE A 274 17.98 -35.57 4.58
N PRO A 275 17.32 -36.07 5.63
CA PRO A 275 17.16 -37.52 5.86
C PRO A 275 16.08 -38.16 4.99
N ASP A 276 15.27 -37.38 4.29
CA ASP A 276 14.14 -37.85 3.47
C ASP A 276 14.54 -38.34 2.07
N LEU A 277 15.79 -38.12 1.65
CA LEU A 277 16.33 -38.57 0.37
C LEU A 277 17.74 -39.14 0.57
N GLY A 278 18.03 -40.21 -0.15
CA GLY A 278 19.37 -40.78 -0.31
C GLY A 278 19.94 -40.52 -1.69
N MET A 279 21.27 -40.65 -1.80
CA MET A 279 21.96 -40.61 -3.10
C MET A 279 21.66 -41.89 -3.89
N GLY A 280 21.10 -41.74 -5.09
CA GLY A 280 20.88 -42.83 -6.04
C GLY A 280 21.97 -42.93 -7.10
N LYS A 281 21.64 -43.65 -8.18
CA LYS A 281 22.48 -43.86 -9.35
C LYS A 281 22.70 -42.57 -10.14
N THR A 282 23.76 -42.59 -10.92
CA THR A 282 24.09 -41.51 -11.84
C THR A 282 23.96 -42.03 -13.27
N VAL A 283 23.18 -41.37 -14.12
CA VAL A 283 22.92 -41.80 -15.50
C VAL A 283 23.47 -40.78 -16.49
N SER A 284 24.33 -41.24 -17.40
CA SER A 284 24.87 -40.42 -18.48
C SER A 284 23.91 -40.39 -19.68
N ILE A 285 23.54 -39.20 -20.13
CA ILE A 285 22.63 -38.94 -21.25
C ILE A 285 23.40 -38.21 -22.36
N LYS A 286 23.00 -38.39 -23.62
CA LYS A 286 23.64 -37.81 -24.84
C LYS A 286 25.14 -38.15 -24.93
N ASN A 287 25.47 -39.45 -25.06
CA ASN A 287 26.84 -39.96 -25.25
C ASN A 287 27.86 -39.44 -24.21
N GLY A 288 27.45 -39.30 -22.94
CA GLY A 288 28.34 -38.92 -21.85
C GLY A 288 28.52 -37.41 -21.62
N SER A 289 27.85 -36.56 -22.41
CA SER A 289 27.96 -35.09 -22.27
C SER A 289 27.17 -34.51 -21.09
N HIS A 290 26.13 -35.21 -20.62
CA HIS A 290 25.34 -34.78 -19.48
C HIS A 290 25.13 -35.91 -18.49
N VAL A 291 25.47 -35.66 -17.24
CA VAL A 291 25.38 -36.62 -16.14
C VAL A 291 24.21 -36.19 -15.26
N VAL A 292 23.22 -37.06 -15.09
CA VAL A 292 22.02 -36.80 -14.29
C VAL A 292 22.04 -37.62 -13.01
N GLN A 293 21.90 -36.96 -11.87
CA GLN A 293 21.84 -37.59 -10.56
C GLN A 293 20.41 -38.03 -10.22
N TYR A 294 20.26 -39.26 -9.74
CA TYR A 294 18.99 -39.78 -9.21
C TYR A 294 19.01 -39.72 -7.68
N TYR A 295 17.84 -39.59 -7.10
CA TYR A 295 17.63 -39.55 -5.65
C TYR A 295 16.64 -40.64 -5.26
N ILE A 296 16.91 -41.31 -4.15
CA ILE A 296 16.09 -42.41 -3.62
C ILE A 296 15.28 -41.90 -2.45
N LYS A 297 13.97 -42.13 -2.44
CA LYS A 297 13.15 -41.87 -1.25
C LYS A 297 13.51 -42.87 -0.16
N THR A 298 14.12 -42.39 0.93
CA THR A 298 14.36 -43.13 2.17
C THR A 298 13.08 -43.28 3.00
#